data_AF-U5Q4Y7-F1
#
_entry.id   AF-U5Q4Y7-F1
#
_cell.length_a   1.000
_cell.length_b   1.000
_cell.length_c   1.000
_cell.angle_alpha   90.00
_cell.angle_beta   90.00
_cell.angle_gamma   90.00
#
_symmetry.space_group_name_H-M   'P 1'
#
loop_
_entity.id
_entity.type
_entity.pdbx_description
1 polymer ?
#
loop_
_entity_poly.entity_id
_entity_poly.type
_entity_poly.pdbx_seq_one_letter_code
_entity_poly.pdbx_strand_id
1 'polypeptide(L)'
;MLFAIILLLHFTSCTQNEKSDLEYLPEKIDSKGTLVIEGGGDRIEVILKTIIKYGGGDSAKLLVVPFASGVAEETGIKQSAEFRDLGCTNSDYIFCSKDSVDSPESLAKLDGVTAIFFSGGDQVILSDYLEGTKFLEKIREIYKKGGVISGTSAGAAIMSRIMLTGTSASDTSDMPEFNYIKEKDVITAQGFAFLNNIIIDQHFITRKRQVRLINVLLDNPGYRGIGIDEEAAIVVKPDNTMEVIGTNRVMVFEPYKPSAKGSGDVSSFKLTILSSGDKYNF
;
A
#
# COMPACT_ATOMS: atom_id res chain seq x y z
N MET A 1 -18.37 -19.41 75.41
CA MET A 1 -17.75 -18.33 74.63
C MET A 1 -16.43 -18.84 74.06
N LEU A 2 -16.41 -19.24 72.79
CA LEU A 2 -15.19 -19.58 72.06
C LEU A 2 -15.14 -18.64 70.85
N PHE A 3 -14.25 -17.66 70.90
CA PHE A 3 -14.14 -16.64 69.85
C PHE A 3 -13.23 -17.15 68.72
N ALA A 4 -13.77 -17.15 67.52
CA ALA A 4 -13.08 -17.41 66.27
C ALA A 4 -12.20 -16.21 65.89
N ILE A 5 -10.97 -16.46 65.44
CA ILE A 5 -10.15 -15.49 64.70
C ILE A 5 -9.89 -16.12 63.33
N ILE A 6 -10.67 -15.70 62.35
CA ILE A 6 -10.49 -16.03 60.94
C ILE A 6 -9.42 -15.07 60.40
N LEU A 7 -8.25 -15.61 60.07
CA LEU A 7 -7.17 -14.88 59.43
C LEU A 7 -7.53 -14.68 57.94
N LEU A 8 -8.00 -13.48 57.58
CA LEU A 8 -8.28 -13.09 56.20
C LEU A 8 -6.94 -12.88 55.45
N LEU A 9 -6.50 -13.90 54.72
CA LEU A 9 -5.45 -13.77 53.71
C LEU A 9 -6.00 -12.93 52.55
N HIS A 10 -5.61 -11.66 52.49
CA HIS A 10 -5.82 -10.83 51.31
C HIS A 10 -4.88 -11.32 50.20
N PHE A 11 -5.41 -12.10 49.27
CA PHE A 11 -4.79 -12.28 47.97
C PHE A 11 -4.87 -10.96 47.23
N THR A 12 -3.79 -10.18 47.27
CA THR A 12 -3.54 -9.15 46.27
C THR A 12 -3.36 -9.84 44.93
N SER A 13 -4.45 -9.98 44.19
CA SER A 13 -4.40 -10.31 42.77
C SER A 13 -3.58 -9.22 42.09
N CYS A 14 -2.32 -9.51 41.80
CA CYS A 14 -1.60 -8.78 40.77
C CYS A 14 -2.34 -9.07 39.47
N THR A 15 -3.25 -8.18 39.09
CA THR A 15 -3.64 -8.05 37.69
C THR A 15 -2.39 -7.65 36.93
N GLN A 16 -1.62 -8.64 36.48
CA GLN A 16 -0.71 -8.47 35.37
C GLN A 16 -1.59 -7.98 34.23
N ASN A 17 -1.43 -6.70 33.91
CA ASN A 17 -1.95 -6.14 32.70
C ASN A 17 -1.19 -6.89 31.59
N GLU A 18 -1.80 -7.93 31.03
CA GLU A 18 -1.35 -8.60 29.81
C GLU A 18 -1.38 -7.56 28.69
N LYS A 19 -0.33 -6.75 28.61
CA LYS A 19 -0.06 -5.94 27.43
C LYS A 19 0.25 -6.92 26.31
N SER A 20 -0.73 -7.00 25.41
CA SER A 20 -0.82 -7.83 24.21
C SER A 20 0.52 -8.32 23.69
N ASP A 21 0.63 -9.64 23.57
CA ASP A 21 1.48 -10.24 22.56
C ASP A 21 1.27 -9.48 21.25
N LEU A 22 2.32 -8.86 20.70
CA LEU A 22 2.28 -8.32 19.36
C LEU A 22 2.16 -9.50 18.39
N GLU A 23 0.95 -10.03 18.28
CA GLU A 23 0.56 -10.94 17.23
C GLU A 23 0.70 -10.19 15.91
N TYR A 24 1.52 -10.74 15.03
CA TYR A 24 1.58 -10.34 13.63
C TYR A 24 0.15 -10.22 13.08
N LEU A 25 -0.17 -9.10 12.43
CA LEU A 25 -1.48 -8.94 11.79
C LEU A 25 -1.45 -9.63 10.43
N PRO A 26 -2.12 -10.79 10.26
CA PRO A 26 -2.10 -11.50 8.99
C PRO A 26 -2.73 -10.63 7.90
N GLU A 27 -2.06 -10.48 6.77
CA GLU A 27 -2.71 -9.92 5.59
C GLU A 27 -3.69 -10.96 5.04
N LYS A 28 -4.91 -10.54 4.76
CA LYS A 28 -5.92 -11.40 4.14
C LYS A 28 -6.47 -10.70 2.91
N ILE A 29 -6.07 -11.20 1.76
CA ILE A 29 -6.64 -10.76 0.49
C ILE A 29 -8.00 -11.44 0.32
N ASP A 30 -9.08 -10.68 0.53
CA ASP A 30 -10.45 -11.12 0.29
C ASP A 30 -10.92 -10.69 -1.10
N SER A 31 -10.18 -11.15 -2.12
CA SER A 31 -10.39 -10.77 -3.52
C SER A 31 -9.88 -11.86 -4.45
N LYS A 32 -10.52 -12.00 -5.62
CA LYS A 32 -10.01 -12.84 -6.72
C LYS A 32 -9.02 -12.10 -7.61
N GLY A 33 -8.88 -10.79 -7.42
CA GLY A 33 -8.06 -9.92 -8.25
C GLY A 33 -6.58 -9.93 -7.88
N THR A 34 -5.78 -9.28 -8.72
CA THR A 34 -4.33 -9.12 -8.51
C THR A 34 -4.02 -7.66 -8.27
N LEU A 35 -3.03 -7.37 -7.42
CA LEU A 35 -2.44 -6.02 -7.34
C LEU A 35 -1.10 -6.01 -8.07
N VAL A 36 -0.81 -4.95 -8.83
CA VAL A 36 0.52 -4.66 -9.37
C VAL A 36 0.95 -3.29 -8.88
N ILE A 37 1.88 -3.25 -7.93
CA ILE A 37 2.24 -2.05 -7.18
C ILE A 37 3.67 -1.66 -7.54
N GLU A 38 3.83 -0.53 -8.23
CA GLU A 38 5.09 -0.07 -8.81
C GLU A 38 5.69 1.10 -8.00
N GLY A 39 7.00 1.03 -7.72
CA GLY A 39 7.68 2.02 -6.91
C GLY A 39 7.83 3.41 -7.56
N GLY A 40 7.56 3.56 -8.85
CA GLY A 40 7.77 4.80 -9.60
C GLY A 40 9.01 4.75 -10.49
N GLY A 41 9.47 5.91 -10.95
CA GLY A 41 10.59 6.03 -11.87
C GLY A 41 10.16 5.85 -13.33
N ASP A 42 11.06 5.31 -14.14
CA ASP A 42 10.78 5.05 -15.55
C ASP A 42 9.80 3.88 -15.73
N ARG A 43 9.01 3.97 -16.80
CA ARG A 43 8.00 2.95 -17.13
C ARG A 43 8.66 1.72 -17.70
N ILE A 44 8.68 0.65 -16.92
CA ILE A 44 9.31 -0.61 -17.33
C ILE A 44 8.30 -1.50 -18.07
N GLU A 45 8.63 -1.87 -19.30
CA GLU A 45 7.75 -2.67 -20.18
C GLU A 45 7.24 -3.96 -19.52
N VAL A 46 8.10 -4.70 -18.80
CA VAL A 46 7.68 -5.94 -18.13
C VAL A 46 6.59 -5.71 -17.08
N ILE A 47 6.60 -4.56 -16.40
CA ILE A 47 5.59 -4.20 -15.40
C ILE A 47 4.26 -3.90 -16.10
N LEU A 48 4.28 -3.06 -17.15
CA LEU A 48 3.08 -2.71 -17.91
C LEU A 48 2.46 -3.93 -18.59
N LYS A 49 3.26 -4.80 -19.21
CA LYS A 49 2.78 -6.05 -19.79
C LYS A 49 2.21 -7.01 -18.74
N THR A 50 2.74 -6.98 -17.52
CA THR A 50 2.17 -7.75 -16.40
C THR A 50 0.78 -7.25 -16.02
N ILE A 51 0.57 -5.93 -15.98
CA ILE A 51 -0.76 -5.34 -15.77
C ILE A 51 -1.71 -5.81 -16.88
N ILE A 52 -1.33 -5.70 -18.16
CA ILE A 52 -2.16 -6.15 -19.29
C ILE A 52 -2.51 -7.65 -19.14
N LYS A 53 -1.51 -8.49 -18.84
CA LYS A 53 -1.70 -9.93 -18.63
C LYS A 53 -2.74 -10.23 -17.56
N TYR A 54 -2.63 -9.62 -16.38
CA TYR A 54 -3.60 -9.83 -15.29
C TYR A 54 -4.95 -9.14 -15.55
N GLY A 55 -4.98 -8.14 -16.44
CA GLY A 55 -6.20 -7.52 -16.95
C GLY A 55 -6.96 -8.36 -17.97
N GLY A 56 -6.45 -9.52 -18.40
CA GLY A 56 -7.09 -10.37 -19.42
C GLY A 56 -6.37 -10.41 -20.76
N GLY A 57 -5.11 -9.95 -20.82
CA GLY A 57 -4.28 -9.99 -22.02
C GLY A 57 -4.87 -9.13 -23.14
N ASP A 58 -5.01 -9.69 -24.33
CA ASP A 58 -5.54 -9.00 -25.51
C ASP A 58 -7.00 -8.53 -25.32
N SER A 59 -7.74 -9.16 -24.40
CA SER A 59 -9.13 -8.78 -24.06
C SER A 59 -9.21 -7.76 -22.92
N ALA A 60 -8.07 -7.29 -22.39
CA ALA A 60 -8.08 -6.36 -21.27
C ALA A 60 -8.78 -5.05 -21.66
N LYS A 61 -9.70 -4.60 -20.79
CA LYS A 61 -10.22 -3.25 -20.82
C LYS A 61 -9.58 -2.48 -19.68
N LEU A 62 -8.66 -1.58 -20.01
CA LEU A 62 -7.84 -0.85 -19.06
C LEU A 62 -8.31 0.60 -18.93
N LEU A 63 -8.49 1.06 -17.70
CA LEU A 63 -8.77 2.48 -17.42
C LEU A 63 -7.62 3.09 -16.60
N VAL A 64 -7.00 4.13 -17.15
CA VAL A 64 -6.05 4.98 -16.44
C VAL A 64 -6.80 6.01 -15.59
N VAL A 65 -6.43 6.12 -14.32
CA VAL A 65 -6.98 7.06 -13.33
C VAL A 65 -5.88 8.05 -12.92
N PRO A 66 -5.80 9.24 -13.55
CA PRO A 66 -4.65 10.13 -13.44
C PRO A 66 -4.79 11.23 -12.40
N PHE A 67 -5.77 11.17 -11.49
CA PHE A 67 -6.13 12.27 -10.59
C PHE A 67 -5.04 12.68 -9.58
N ALA A 68 -4.01 11.84 -9.38
CA ALA A 68 -2.83 12.21 -8.59
C ALA A 68 -1.97 13.30 -9.28
N SER A 69 -2.00 13.35 -10.62
CA SER A 69 -1.10 14.20 -11.41
C SER A 69 -1.58 15.66 -11.43
N GLY A 70 -0.63 16.59 -11.31
CA GLY A 70 -0.89 18.02 -11.55
C GLY A 70 -1.30 18.36 -12.98
N VAL A 71 -1.10 17.43 -13.93
CA VAL A 71 -1.53 17.52 -15.34
C VAL A 71 -2.31 16.25 -15.72
N ALA A 72 -3.39 15.98 -14.99
CA ALA A 72 -4.14 14.73 -15.04
C ALA A 72 -4.60 14.33 -16.45
N GLU A 73 -5.16 15.25 -17.25
CA GLU A 73 -5.64 14.93 -18.60
C GLU A 73 -4.49 14.49 -19.53
N GLU A 74 -3.41 15.26 -19.59
CA GLU A 74 -2.22 14.93 -20.38
C GLU A 74 -1.61 13.58 -19.94
N THR A 75 -1.56 13.35 -18.63
CA THR A 75 -1.09 12.09 -18.05
C THR A 75 -1.96 10.92 -18.51
N GLY A 76 -3.28 11.06 -18.45
CA GLY A 76 -4.24 10.05 -18.91
C GLY A 76 -4.11 9.74 -20.40
N ILE A 77 -4.00 10.78 -21.24
CA ILE A 77 -3.79 10.64 -22.69
C ILE A 77 -2.51 9.84 -22.97
N LYS A 78 -1.38 10.27 -22.38
CA LYS A 78 -0.07 9.64 -22.62
C LYS A 78 -0.04 8.20 -22.14
N GLN A 79 -0.51 7.94 -20.92
CA GLN A 79 -0.39 6.61 -20.32
C GLN A 79 -1.34 5.60 -20.97
N SER A 80 -2.56 6.00 -21.32
CA SER A 80 -3.48 5.13 -22.07
C SER A 80 -2.93 4.80 -23.47
N ALA A 81 -2.28 5.76 -24.14
CA ALA A 81 -1.63 5.51 -25.43
C ALA A 81 -0.52 4.46 -25.31
N GLU A 82 0.33 4.56 -24.29
CA GLU A 82 1.42 3.62 -24.10
C GLU A 82 0.93 2.19 -23.77
N PHE A 83 -0.19 2.04 -23.04
CA PHE A 83 -0.82 0.71 -22.89
C PHE A 83 -1.36 0.16 -24.23
N ARG A 84 -1.90 1.03 -25.11
CA ARG A 84 -2.31 0.64 -26.46
C ARG A 84 -1.11 0.19 -27.31
N ASP A 85 -0.01 0.92 -27.25
CA ASP A 85 1.23 0.59 -27.96
C ASP A 85 1.84 -0.75 -27.52
N LEU A 86 1.58 -1.16 -26.27
CA LEU A 86 1.98 -2.44 -25.70
C LEU A 86 0.98 -3.59 -25.92
N GLY A 87 -0.09 -3.35 -26.70
CA GLY A 87 -1.05 -4.38 -27.13
C GLY A 87 -2.41 -4.34 -26.44
N CYS A 88 -2.60 -3.54 -25.40
CA CYS A 88 -3.91 -3.34 -24.76
C CYS A 88 -4.73 -2.31 -25.56
N THR A 89 -5.24 -2.72 -26.72
CA THR A 89 -5.96 -1.82 -27.66
C THR A 89 -7.18 -1.13 -27.03
N ASN A 90 -7.82 -1.75 -26.04
CA ASN A 90 -8.92 -1.17 -25.27
C ASN A 90 -8.42 -0.55 -23.95
N SER A 91 -7.47 0.38 -24.06
CA SER A 91 -7.06 1.25 -22.97
C SER A 91 -7.65 2.65 -23.15
N ASP A 92 -8.24 3.19 -22.10
CA ASP A 92 -8.82 4.54 -22.04
C ASP A 92 -8.38 5.23 -20.73
N TYR A 93 -8.76 6.49 -20.54
CA TYR A 93 -8.54 7.23 -19.32
C TYR A 93 -9.83 7.94 -18.87
N ILE A 94 -9.84 8.35 -17.61
CA ILE A 94 -10.86 9.24 -17.06
C ILE A 94 -10.26 10.61 -16.75
N PHE A 95 -10.98 11.67 -17.08
CA PHE A 95 -10.68 13.03 -16.66
C PHE A 95 -12.01 13.78 -16.44
N CYS A 96 -12.23 14.25 -15.22
CA CYS A 96 -13.42 14.99 -14.82
C CYS A 96 -13.09 15.88 -13.61
N SER A 97 -14.08 16.59 -13.04
CA SER A 97 -13.96 17.21 -11.72
C SER A 97 -14.33 16.22 -10.61
N LYS A 98 -13.88 16.49 -9.37
CA LYS A 98 -14.22 15.69 -8.18
C LYS A 98 -15.74 15.55 -8.02
N ASP A 99 -16.47 16.64 -8.18
CA ASP A 99 -17.94 16.66 -8.09
C ASP A 99 -18.64 15.81 -9.17
N SER A 100 -17.95 15.53 -10.28
CA SER A 100 -18.49 14.77 -11.41
C SER A 100 -18.05 13.30 -11.42
N VAL A 101 -17.18 12.87 -10.50
CA VAL A 101 -16.60 11.51 -10.54
C VAL A 101 -17.65 10.42 -10.34
N ASP A 102 -18.74 10.74 -9.64
CA ASP A 102 -19.89 9.87 -9.42
C ASP A 102 -21.04 10.10 -10.42
N SER A 103 -20.82 10.89 -11.48
CA SER A 103 -21.81 11.06 -12.54
C SER A 103 -22.02 9.74 -13.29
N PRO A 104 -23.21 9.52 -13.89
CA PRO A 104 -23.46 8.33 -14.71
C PRO A 104 -22.42 8.11 -15.82
N GLU A 105 -21.93 9.19 -16.43
CA GLU A 105 -20.92 9.18 -17.48
C GLU A 105 -19.56 8.68 -16.97
N SER A 106 -19.12 9.20 -15.82
CA SER A 106 -17.88 8.77 -15.16
C SER A 106 -17.97 7.31 -14.73
N LEU A 107 -19.09 6.90 -14.13
CA LEU A 107 -19.28 5.51 -13.68
C LEU A 107 -19.36 4.52 -14.86
N ALA A 108 -19.92 4.93 -16.01
CA ALA A 108 -19.98 4.11 -17.21
C ALA A 108 -18.61 3.80 -17.81
N LYS A 109 -17.57 4.63 -17.55
CA LYS A 109 -16.18 4.32 -17.95
C LYS A 109 -15.66 3.03 -17.32
N LEU A 110 -16.19 2.63 -16.16
CA LEU A 110 -15.80 1.40 -15.46
C LEU A 110 -16.53 0.14 -15.98
N ASP A 111 -17.50 0.27 -16.87
CA ASP A 111 -18.29 -0.87 -17.34
C ASP A 111 -17.43 -1.86 -18.13
N GLY A 112 -17.34 -3.10 -17.65
CA GLY A 112 -16.51 -4.15 -18.26
C GLY A 112 -15.00 -3.93 -18.12
N VAL A 113 -14.55 -2.94 -17.33
CA VAL A 113 -13.13 -2.73 -17.05
C VAL A 113 -12.59 -3.91 -16.24
N THR A 114 -11.41 -4.38 -16.65
CA THR A 114 -10.69 -5.51 -16.03
C THR A 114 -9.33 -5.11 -15.49
N ALA A 115 -8.82 -3.93 -15.87
CA ALA A 115 -7.57 -3.38 -15.37
C ALA A 115 -7.73 -1.89 -15.00
N ILE A 116 -7.28 -1.53 -13.80
CA ILE A 116 -7.17 -0.14 -13.34
C ILE A 116 -5.70 0.21 -13.16
N PHE A 117 -5.28 1.36 -13.68
CA PHE A 117 -3.95 1.91 -13.44
C PHE A 117 -4.04 3.31 -12.83
N PHE A 118 -3.64 3.44 -11.57
CA PHE A 118 -3.50 4.72 -10.88
C PHE A 118 -2.15 5.36 -11.21
N SER A 119 -2.18 6.53 -11.83
CA SER A 119 -0.96 7.27 -12.18
C SER A 119 -0.23 7.82 -10.95
N GLY A 120 1.04 8.22 -11.14
CA GLY A 120 1.81 8.95 -10.14
C GLY A 120 1.39 10.42 -10.00
N GLY A 121 1.93 11.08 -8.97
CA GLY A 121 1.63 12.47 -8.62
C GLY A 121 1.60 12.63 -7.10
N ASP A 122 0.52 13.20 -6.57
CA ASP A 122 0.27 13.35 -5.14
C ASP A 122 -0.82 12.37 -4.67
N GLN A 123 -0.45 11.49 -3.74
CA GLN A 123 -1.34 10.48 -3.19
C GLN A 123 -2.42 11.05 -2.25
N VAL A 124 -2.18 12.20 -1.60
CA VAL A 124 -3.19 12.89 -0.79
C VAL A 124 -4.27 13.46 -1.69
N ILE A 125 -3.88 14.07 -2.82
CA ILE A 125 -4.85 14.54 -3.83
C ILE A 125 -5.67 13.36 -4.36
N LEU A 126 -5.02 12.26 -4.77
CA LEU A 126 -5.73 11.09 -5.28
C LEU A 126 -6.69 10.49 -4.25
N SER A 127 -6.26 10.39 -2.99
CA SER A 127 -7.12 9.86 -1.92
C SER A 127 -8.33 10.75 -1.70
N ASP A 128 -8.10 12.05 -1.49
CA ASP A 128 -9.17 13.02 -1.27
C ASP A 128 -10.15 13.05 -2.45
N TYR A 129 -9.66 12.85 -3.68
CA TYR A 129 -10.48 12.84 -4.88
C TYR A 129 -11.47 11.67 -4.95
N LEU A 130 -11.06 10.47 -4.51
CA LEU A 130 -11.83 9.23 -4.74
C LEU A 130 -12.40 8.59 -3.47
N GLU A 131 -11.91 8.94 -2.29
CA GLU A 131 -12.42 8.38 -1.05
C GLU A 131 -13.91 8.70 -0.85
N GLY A 132 -14.70 7.69 -0.48
CA GLY A 132 -16.15 7.82 -0.31
C GLY A 132 -16.97 7.87 -1.61
N THR A 133 -16.34 7.79 -2.78
CA THR A 133 -17.02 7.85 -4.08
C THR A 133 -17.56 6.47 -4.51
N LYS A 134 -18.67 6.46 -5.25
CA LYS A 134 -19.16 5.25 -5.92
C LYS A 134 -18.17 4.75 -6.98
N PHE A 135 -17.39 5.65 -7.56
CA PHE A 135 -16.33 5.32 -8.50
C PHE A 135 -15.30 4.37 -7.88
N LEU A 136 -14.77 4.71 -6.68
CA LEU A 136 -13.84 3.84 -5.96
C LEU A 136 -14.48 2.51 -5.57
N GLU A 137 -15.75 2.51 -5.13
CA GLU A 137 -16.47 1.27 -4.82
C GLU A 137 -16.61 0.34 -6.04
N LYS A 138 -16.89 0.88 -7.22
CA LYS A 138 -16.87 0.08 -8.47
C LYS A 138 -15.48 -0.48 -8.78
N ILE A 139 -14.40 0.27 -8.52
CA ILE A 139 -13.03 -0.23 -8.65
C ILE A 139 -12.79 -1.41 -7.69
N ARG A 140 -13.27 -1.33 -6.44
CA ARG A 140 -13.20 -2.45 -5.49
C ARG A 140 -13.97 -3.67 -5.99
N GLU A 141 -15.12 -3.47 -6.62
CA GLU A 141 -15.85 -4.58 -7.25
C GLU A 141 -15.08 -5.24 -8.38
N ILE A 142 -14.42 -4.45 -9.24
CA ILE A 142 -13.55 -4.97 -10.31
C ILE A 142 -12.46 -5.86 -9.71
N TYR A 143 -11.79 -5.38 -8.65
CA TYR A 143 -10.80 -6.16 -7.92
C TYR A 143 -11.41 -7.48 -7.40
N LYS A 144 -12.51 -7.41 -6.64
CA LYS A 144 -13.19 -8.59 -6.08
C LYS A 144 -13.59 -9.61 -7.14
N LYS A 145 -13.98 -9.15 -8.33
CA LYS A 145 -14.40 -10.00 -9.47
C LYS A 145 -13.23 -10.63 -10.23
N GLY A 146 -11.97 -10.28 -9.92
CA GLY A 146 -10.78 -10.87 -10.54
C GLY A 146 -9.96 -9.91 -11.41
N GLY A 147 -10.36 -8.64 -11.49
CA GLY A 147 -9.59 -7.62 -12.21
C GLY A 147 -8.27 -7.28 -11.53
N VAL A 148 -7.37 -6.63 -12.27
CA VAL A 148 -6.12 -6.12 -11.74
C VAL A 148 -6.26 -4.66 -11.33
N ILE A 149 -5.81 -4.35 -10.11
CA ILE A 149 -5.64 -2.97 -9.66
C ILE A 149 -4.14 -2.69 -9.60
N SER A 150 -3.72 -1.60 -10.22
CA SER A 150 -2.31 -1.27 -10.34
C SER A 150 -2.08 0.21 -10.14
N GLY A 151 -0.85 0.57 -9.76
CA GLY A 151 -0.49 1.96 -9.59
C GLY A 151 1.00 2.16 -9.39
N THR A 152 1.47 3.33 -9.79
CA THR A 152 2.88 3.73 -9.71
C THR A 152 3.04 4.96 -8.80
N SER A 153 4.11 5.00 -8.01
CA SER A 153 4.42 6.13 -7.12
C SER A 153 3.24 6.46 -6.18
N ALA A 154 2.56 7.60 -6.33
CA ALA A 154 1.35 7.92 -5.59
C ALA A 154 0.29 6.79 -5.66
N GLY A 155 0.05 6.22 -6.84
CA GLY A 155 -0.85 5.09 -7.02
C GLY A 155 -0.42 3.82 -6.28
N ALA A 156 0.86 3.64 -5.99
CA ALA A 156 1.33 2.57 -5.13
C ALA A 156 1.07 2.85 -3.65
N ALA A 157 1.26 4.09 -3.20
CA ALA A 157 1.01 4.50 -1.82
C ALA A 157 -0.45 4.33 -1.41
N ILE A 158 -1.42 4.55 -2.31
CA ILE A 158 -2.84 4.40 -1.97
C ILE A 158 -3.23 2.96 -1.65
N MET A 159 -2.42 1.98 -2.04
CA MET A 159 -2.81 0.57 -1.94
C MET A 159 -2.96 0.12 -0.49
N SER A 160 -2.18 0.71 0.42
CA SER A 160 -2.25 0.42 1.85
C SER A 160 -3.36 1.21 2.54
N ARG A 161 -3.90 0.66 3.63
CA ARG A 161 -4.84 1.37 4.51
C ARG A 161 -4.18 2.59 5.13
N ILE A 162 -2.99 2.41 5.69
CA ILE A 162 -2.15 3.49 6.22
C ILE A 162 -1.26 3.96 5.08
N MET A 163 -1.42 5.21 4.66
CA MET A 163 -0.71 5.81 3.54
C MET A 163 0.22 6.92 4.05
N LEU A 164 1.50 6.87 3.67
CA LEU A 164 2.45 7.95 3.97
C LEU A 164 2.14 9.17 3.09
N THR A 165 1.90 10.33 3.68
CA THR A 165 1.65 11.57 2.90
C THR A 165 2.94 12.15 2.32
N GLY A 166 4.08 11.81 2.93
CA GLY A 166 5.38 12.40 2.61
C GLY A 166 5.69 13.66 3.41
N THR A 167 4.86 14.02 4.40
CA THR A 167 5.05 15.18 5.27
C THR A 167 5.54 14.77 6.66
N SER A 168 6.49 15.54 7.20
CA SER A 168 6.97 15.41 8.58
C SER A 168 6.09 16.22 9.54
N ALA A 169 5.83 15.67 10.73
CA ALA A 169 5.18 16.38 11.83
C ALA A 169 6.14 17.34 12.54
N SER A 170 7.44 17.04 12.53
CA SER A 170 8.47 17.94 13.01
C SER A 170 8.74 19.06 12.01
N ASP A 171 9.09 20.24 12.54
CA ASP A 171 9.68 21.31 11.75
C ASP A 171 11.04 20.85 11.20
N THR A 172 11.09 20.70 9.89
CA THR A 172 12.25 20.27 9.10
C THR A 172 12.82 21.42 8.27
N SER A 173 12.42 22.67 8.53
CA SER A 173 12.89 23.84 7.76
C SER A 173 14.42 23.96 7.70
N ASP A 174 15.12 23.52 8.75
CA ASP A 174 16.58 23.55 8.85
C ASP A 174 17.26 22.18 8.69
N MET A 175 16.50 21.09 8.44
CA MET A 175 17.02 19.72 8.45
C MET A 175 16.40 18.85 7.35
N PRO A 176 17.14 17.94 6.69
CA PRO A 176 16.53 17.08 5.69
C PRO A 176 15.53 16.13 6.36
N GLU A 177 14.32 16.04 5.77
CA GLU A 177 13.19 15.29 6.32
C GLU A 177 13.52 13.81 6.57
N PHE A 178 12.96 13.25 7.64
CA PHE A 178 13.01 11.82 7.96
C PHE A 178 14.42 11.21 8.11
N ASN A 179 15.41 11.95 8.62
CA ASN A 179 16.74 11.36 8.92
C ASN A 179 16.87 10.73 10.31
N TYR A 180 15.84 10.81 11.13
CA TYR A 180 15.87 10.32 12.51
C TYR A 180 14.71 9.36 12.78
N ILE A 181 15.00 8.35 13.58
CA ILE A 181 13.95 7.51 14.14
C ILE A 181 13.26 8.29 15.25
N LYS A 182 12.00 8.66 14.99
CA LYS A 182 11.17 9.47 15.88
C LYS A 182 9.71 9.03 15.72
N GLU A 183 9.13 8.53 16.80
CA GLU A 183 7.71 8.19 16.85
C GLU A 183 6.84 9.40 16.50
N LYS A 184 5.75 9.14 15.77
CA LYS A 184 4.74 10.13 15.36
C LYS A 184 5.27 11.27 14.49
N ASP A 185 6.40 11.07 13.82
CA ASP A 185 7.02 12.08 12.96
C ASP A 185 6.50 12.04 11.51
N VAL A 186 5.94 10.92 11.06
CA VAL A 186 5.41 10.79 9.70
C VAL A 186 3.91 11.03 9.70
N ILE A 187 3.46 12.04 8.96
CA ILE A 187 2.03 12.24 8.75
C ILE A 187 1.50 11.14 7.83
N THR A 188 0.47 10.45 8.30
CA THR A 188 -0.23 9.41 7.55
C THR A 188 -1.66 9.83 7.25
N ALA A 189 -2.19 9.35 6.13
CA ALA A 189 -3.60 9.47 5.76
C ALA A 189 -4.19 8.07 5.48
N GLN A 190 -5.49 8.03 5.28
CA GLN A 190 -6.19 6.83 4.83
C GLN A 190 -5.91 6.63 3.34
N GLY A 191 -5.43 5.45 2.93
CA GLY A 191 -5.40 5.04 1.52
C GLY A 191 -6.63 4.20 1.17
N PHE A 192 -6.67 3.61 -0.03
CA PHE A 192 -7.82 2.79 -0.44
C PHE A 192 -7.83 1.40 0.20
N ALA A 193 -6.86 1.01 1.02
CA ALA A 193 -6.95 -0.23 1.80
C ALA A 193 -7.21 -1.49 0.95
N PHE A 194 -6.56 -1.62 -0.20
CA PHE A 194 -6.47 -2.90 -0.91
C PHE A 194 -5.59 -3.89 -0.13
N LEU A 195 -4.66 -3.37 0.67
CA LEU A 195 -3.89 -4.07 1.70
C LEU A 195 -4.21 -3.44 3.07
N ASN A 196 -4.60 -4.26 4.04
CA ASN A 196 -5.12 -3.77 5.32
C ASN A 196 -4.06 -3.70 6.42
N ASN A 197 -3.09 -4.61 6.39
CA ASN A 197 -2.06 -4.82 7.41
C ASN A 197 -0.63 -4.67 6.83
N ILE A 198 -0.52 -4.21 5.57
CA ILE A 198 0.74 -3.89 4.90
C ILE A 198 0.76 -2.39 4.58
N ILE A 199 1.90 -1.76 4.85
CA ILE A 199 2.19 -0.35 4.56
C ILE A 199 3.15 -0.30 3.38
N ILE A 200 2.75 0.37 2.30
CA ILE A 200 3.57 0.52 1.09
C ILE A 200 4.32 1.84 1.14
N ASP A 201 5.61 1.78 0.81
CA ASP A 201 6.40 2.95 0.44
C ASP A 201 7.05 2.74 -0.94
N GLN A 202 7.29 3.83 -1.65
CA GLN A 202 7.61 3.90 -3.07
C GLN A 202 8.79 4.86 -3.29
N HIS A 203 9.44 4.85 -4.45
CA HIS A 203 10.75 5.46 -4.70
C HIS A 203 11.77 5.15 -3.59
N PHE A 204 11.69 3.94 -3.03
CA PHE A 204 12.07 3.72 -1.64
C PHE A 204 13.58 3.89 -1.39
N ILE A 205 14.42 3.21 -2.17
CA ILE A 205 15.87 3.25 -1.98
C ILE A 205 16.41 4.51 -2.65
N THR A 206 15.95 4.83 -3.87
CA THR A 206 16.33 6.06 -4.59
C THR A 206 16.19 7.30 -3.72
N ARG A 207 15.11 7.41 -2.92
CA ARG A 207 14.86 8.56 -2.05
C ARG A 207 15.19 8.33 -0.58
N LYS A 208 15.92 7.25 -0.23
CA LYS A 208 16.38 6.94 1.13
C LYS A 208 15.25 6.92 2.17
N ARG A 209 14.11 6.34 1.83
CA ARG A 209 12.86 6.39 2.61
C ARG A 209 12.77 5.32 3.70
N GLN A 210 13.86 4.62 4.01
CA GLN A 210 13.89 3.57 5.03
C GLN A 210 13.47 4.10 6.41
N VAL A 211 14.01 5.25 6.81
CA VAL A 211 13.75 5.82 8.14
C VAL A 211 12.29 6.20 8.32
N ARG A 212 11.64 6.81 7.31
CA ARG A 212 10.21 7.15 7.43
C ARG A 212 9.33 5.91 7.51
N LEU A 213 9.62 4.86 6.74
CA LEU A 213 8.85 3.61 6.85
C LEU A 213 9.05 2.96 8.22
N ILE A 214 10.28 2.98 8.76
CA ILE A 214 10.57 2.51 10.13
C ILE A 214 9.75 3.29 11.16
N ASN A 215 9.70 4.63 11.08
CA ASN A 215 8.90 5.45 12.00
C ASN A 215 7.43 5.04 11.98
N VAL A 216 6.85 4.89 10.79
CA VAL A 216 5.44 4.48 10.65
C VAL A 216 5.20 3.09 11.22
N LEU A 217 6.14 2.14 11.05
CA LEU A 217 6.00 0.80 11.61
C LEU A 217 6.15 0.76 13.13
N LEU A 218 6.96 1.65 13.71
CA LEU A 218 7.04 1.81 15.17
C LEU A 218 5.73 2.35 15.75
N ASP A 219 5.08 3.28 15.04
CA ASP A 219 3.77 3.81 15.41
C ASP A 219 2.63 2.79 15.18
N ASN A 220 2.85 1.76 14.35
CA ASN A 220 1.85 0.77 13.95
C ASN A 220 2.39 -0.66 14.17
N PRO A 221 2.59 -1.07 15.43
CA PRO A 221 3.17 -2.37 15.73
C PRO A 221 2.26 -3.50 15.23
N GLY A 222 2.87 -4.53 14.63
CA GLY A 222 2.16 -5.66 14.01
C GLY A 222 1.95 -5.53 12.49
N TYR A 223 2.09 -4.32 11.92
CA TYR A 223 2.06 -4.12 10.46
C TYR A 223 3.37 -4.56 9.81
N ARG A 224 3.26 -5.00 8.55
CA ARG A 224 4.42 -5.21 7.67
C ARG A 224 4.65 -3.97 6.80
N GLY A 225 5.90 -3.59 6.61
CA GLY A 225 6.27 -2.53 5.66
C GLY A 225 6.86 -3.13 4.40
N ILE A 226 6.50 -2.59 3.23
CA ILE A 226 7.13 -2.95 1.96
C ILE A 226 7.56 -1.66 1.26
N GLY A 227 8.87 -1.48 1.15
CA GLY A 227 9.48 -0.40 0.38
C GLY A 227 9.83 -0.89 -1.02
N ILE A 228 9.22 -0.31 -2.04
CA ILE A 228 9.39 -0.65 -3.45
C ILE A 228 10.23 0.44 -4.10
N ASP A 229 11.36 0.07 -4.69
CA ASP A 229 12.23 1.03 -5.35
C ASP A 229 11.70 1.42 -6.74
N GLU A 230 12.25 2.50 -7.31
CA GLU A 230 11.95 2.87 -8.70
C GLU A 230 12.21 1.71 -9.65
N GLU A 231 11.44 1.59 -10.74
CA GLU A 231 11.57 0.54 -11.75
C GLU A 231 11.39 -0.91 -11.22
N ALA A 232 10.95 -1.07 -9.98
CA ALA A 232 10.51 -2.33 -9.39
C ALA A 232 9.00 -2.30 -9.13
N ALA A 233 8.38 -3.47 -9.16
CA ALA A 233 7.01 -3.66 -8.71
C ALA A 233 6.84 -4.98 -7.97
N ILE A 234 5.77 -5.05 -7.19
CA ILE A 234 5.28 -6.30 -6.60
C ILE A 234 3.97 -6.71 -7.25
N VAL A 235 3.83 -8.00 -7.51
CA VAL A 235 2.58 -8.63 -7.96
C VAL A 235 2.01 -9.40 -6.79
N VAL A 236 0.89 -8.93 -6.25
CA VAL A 236 0.20 -9.54 -5.10
C VAL A 236 -1.00 -10.33 -5.60
N LYS A 237 -1.01 -11.64 -5.34
CA LYS A 237 -1.99 -12.59 -5.87
C LYS A 237 -3.03 -12.97 -4.82
N PRO A 238 -4.22 -13.47 -5.24
CA PRO A 238 -5.29 -13.90 -4.32
C PRO A 238 -4.91 -14.94 -3.27
N ASP A 239 -3.85 -15.71 -3.51
CA ASP A 239 -3.35 -16.76 -2.63
C ASP A 239 -2.38 -16.24 -1.54
N ASN A 240 -2.37 -14.93 -1.29
CA ASN A 240 -1.44 -14.25 -0.38
C ASN A 240 0.03 -14.45 -0.73
N THR A 241 0.33 -14.68 -2.00
CA THR A 241 1.71 -14.68 -2.51
C THR A 241 2.03 -13.34 -3.18
N MET A 242 3.30 -12.97 -3.09
CA MET A 242 3.89 -11.81 -3.72
C MET A 242 5.06 -12.25 -4.61
N GLU A 243 5.21 -11.61 -5.77
CA GLU A 243 6.34 -11.79 -6.67
C GLU A 243 6.92 -10.44 -7.03
N VAL A 244 8.24 -10.30 -7.02
CA VAL A 244 8.92 -9.07 -7.43
C VAL A 244 9.20 -9.11 -8.93
N ILE A 245 8.94 -8.00 -9.61
CA ILE A 245 9.24 -7.81 -11.04
C ILE A 245 9.93 -6.46 -11.25
N GLY A 246 10.49 -6.24 -12.45
CA GLY A 246 11.25 -5.04 -12.78
C GLY A 246 12.75 -5.21 -12.61
N THR A 247 13.48 -4.11 -12.48
CA THR A 247 14.96 -4.06 -12.53
C THR A 247 15.61 -3.86 -11.15
N ASN A 248 14.93 -3.17 -10.22
CA ASN A 248 15.50 -2.82 -8.91
C ASN A 248 15.04 -3.75 -7.78
N ARG A 249 14.91 -3.23 -6.55
CA ARG A 249 14.77 -4.03 -5.32
C ARG A 249 13.50 -3.69 -4.56
N VAL A 250 13.06 -4.65 -3.76
CA VAL A 250 11.98 -4.49 -2.79
C VAL A 250 12.51 -4.86 -1.41
N MET A 251 12.20 -4.04 -0.41
CA MET A 251 12.57 -4.28 0.99
C MET A 251 11.32 -4.58 1.81
N VAL A 252 11.27 -5.75 2.44
CA VAL A 252 10.18 -6.18 3.31
C VAL A 252 10.64 -6.09 4.77
N PHE A 253 9.90 -5.34 5.58
CA PHE A 253 10.10 -5.15 7.01
C PHE A 253 9.00 -5.90 7.76
N GLU A 254 9.36 -7.00 8.41
CA GLU A 254 8.43 -7.83 9.18
C GLU A 254 8.63 -7.59 10.67
N PRO A 255 7.56 -7.42 11.48
CA PRO A 255 7.69 -7.42 12.93
C PRO A 255 8.41 -8.67 13.43
N TYR A 256 9.36 -8.48 14.35
CA TYR A 256 10.13 -9.57 14.94
C TYR A 256 10.16 -9.42 16.46
N LYS A 257 9.87 -10.50 17.18
CA LYS A 257 10.04 -10.58 18.64
C LYS A 257 11.31 -11.40 18.93
N PRO A 258 12.36 -10.80 19.48
CA PRO A 258 13.53 -11.56 19.93
C PRO A 258 13.12 -12.59 20.99
N SER A 259 13.59 -13.83 20.86
CA SER A 259 13.28 -14.90 21.81
C SER A 259 14.08 -14.83 23.12
N ALA A 260 14.95 -13.84 23.28
CA ALA A 260 15.88 -13.75 24.40
C ALA A 260 15.20 -13.25 25.68
N LYS A 261 15.33 -14.02 26.78
CA LYS A 261 14.96 -13.57 28.13
C LYS A 261 15.76 -12.31 28.48
N GLY A 262 15.06 -11.20 28.75
CA GLY A 262 15.66 -9.93 29.17
C GLY A 262 15.70 -8.84 28.10
N SER A 263 15.12 -9.06 26.91
CA SER A 263 15.14 -8.07 25.82
C SER A 263 14.31 -6.81 26.07
N GLY A 264 13.48 -6.73 27.12
CA GLY A 264 12.54 -5.62 27.31
C GLY A 264 11.55 -5.46 26.14
N ASP A 265 10.84 -4.32 26.10
CA ASP A 265 9.93 -3.92 25.01
C ASP A 265 10.73 -3.37 23.82
N VAL A 266 11.54 -4.22 23.16
CA VAL A 266 12.29 -3.83 21.96
C VAL A 266 11.47 -4.10 20.72
N SER A 267 11.08 -3.04 20.02
CA SER A 267 10.57 -3.13 18.64
C SER A 267 11.69 -3.56 17.71
N SER A 268 11.54 -4.74 17.09
CA SER A 268 12.51 -5.26 16.11
C SER A 268 11.82 -5.60 14.81
N PHE A 269 12.59 -5.56 13.72
CA PHE A 269 12.13 -5.97 12.40
C PHE A 269 13.11 -6.98 11.79
N LYS A 270 12.58 -7.97 11.08
CA LYS A 270 13.33 -8.74 10.10
C LYS A 270 13.27 -8.00 8.77
N LEU A 271 14.43 -7.65 8.22
CA LEU A 271 14.56 -7.07 6.88
C LEU A 271 14.87 -8.16 5.86
N THR A 272 14.05 -8.26 4.82
CA THR A 272 14.31 -9.10 3.65
C THR A 272 14.43 -8.21 2.42
N ILE A 273 15.49 -8.38 1.63
CA ILE A 273 15.69 -7.65 0.36
C ILE A 273 15.47 -8.63 -0.78
N LEU A 274 14.53 -8.30 -1.66
CA LEU A 274 14.07 -9.13 -2.77
C LEU A 274 14.44 -8.49 -4.11
N SER A 275 14.72 -9.34 -5.10
CA SER A 275 15.03 -9.00 -6.48
C SER A 275 13.97 -9.58 -7.43
N SER A 276 13.99 -9.14 -8.69
CA SER A 276 13.11 -9.66 -9.74
C SER A 276 13.08 -11.20 -9.78
N GLY A 277 11.89 -11.79 -9.77
CA GLY A 277 11.64 -13.23 -9.75
C GLY A 277 11.52 -13.84 -8.34
N ASP A 278 11.96 -13.13 -7.29
CA ASP A 278 11.78 -13.61 -5.92
C ASP A 278 10.30 -13.65 -5.54
N LYS A 279 9.94 -14.68 -4.78
CA LYS A 279 8.59 -14.88 -4.23
C LYS A 279 8.60 -14.74 -2.72
N TYR A 280 7.50 -14.26 -2.19
CA TYR A 280 7.30 -14.01 -0.78
C TYR A 280 5.85 -14.33 -0.38
N ASN A 281 5.66 -14.95 0.78
CA ASN A 281 4.33 -15.29 1.29
C ASN A 281 4.05 -14.42 2.51
N PHE A 282 2.85 -13.83 2.56
CA PHE A 282 2.46 -12.96 3.66
C PHE A 282 2.25 -13.70 4.98
#